data_AF-A0A060CRT2-F1
#
_entry.id   AF-A0A060CRT2-F1
#
_cell.length_a   1.000
_cell.length_b   1.000
_cell.length_c   1.000
_cell.angle_alpha   90.00
_cell.angle_beta   90.00
_cell.angle_gamma   90.00
#
_symmetry.space_group_name_H-M   'P 1'
#
loop_
_entity.id
_entity.type
_entity.pdbx_description
1 polymer ?
#
loop_
_entity_poly.entity_id
_entity_poly.type
_entity_poly.pdbx_seq_one_letter_code
_entity_poly.pdbx_strand_id
1 'polypeptide(L)'
;ETDLPPYYRWHIALETPALPPVGYLSVSVEENALPYTLPQAEPGRTIENTAYRLECDAGVLTLVDKCRGRRITEIFSFEDCADAGDSYDFSPLAGDKPIPE
;
A
#
# COMPACT_ATOMS: atom_id res chain seq x y z
N GLU A 1 3.75 33.43 14.55
CA GLU A 1 2.80 32.44 13.99
C GLU A 1 1.48 33.18 13.80
N THR A 2 0.96 33.24 12.58
CA THR A 2 -0.21 34.07 12.25
C THR A 2 -1.47 33.21 12.39
N ASP A 3 -2.40 33.64 13.23
CA ASP A 3 -3.65 32.94 13.51
C ASP A 3 -4.53 32.97 12.23
N LEU A 4 -4.72 31.81 11.61
CA LEU A 4 -5.57 31.68 10.42
C LEU A 4 -7.02 31.46 10.85
N PRO A 5 -8.01 32.02 10.14
CA PRO A 5 -9.41 31.76 10.42
C PRO A 5 -9.71 30.25 10.30
N PRO A 6 -10.68 29.74 11.07
CA PRO A 6 -11.06 28.32 11.00
C PRO A 6 -11.54 27.99 9.59
N TYR A 7 -10.93 26.99 8.98
CA TYR A 7 -11.32 26.47 7.66
C TYR A 7 -11.65 24.99 7.76
N TYR A 8 -12.60 24.55 6.93
CA TYR A 8 -12.88 23.13 6.77
C TYR A 8 -11.88 22.50 5.81
N ARG A 9 -11.38 21.32 6.17
CA ARG A 9 -10.49 20.53 5.32
C ARG A 9 -11.14 19.18 5.06
N TRP A 10 -11.27 18.83 3.78
CA TRP A 10 -11.74 17.52 3.34
C TRP A 10 -10.57 16.71 2.78
N HIS A 11 -10.55 15.41 3.07
CA HIS A 11 -9.72 14.44 2.36
C HIS A 11 -10.65 13.57 1.53
N ILE A 12 -10.46 13.55 0.22
CA ILE A 12 -11.33 12.85 -0.74
C ILE A 12 -10.46 11.89 -1.53
N ALA A 13 -10.80 10.61 -1.51
CA ALA A 13 -10.27 9.62 -2.43
C ALA A 13 -11.20 9.58 -3.65
N LEU A 14 -10.64 9.82 -4.84
CA LEU A 14 -11.37 9.77 -6.11
C LEU A 14 -10.80 8.66 -6.98
N GLU A 15 -11.62 7.69 -7.36
CA GLU A 15 -11.29 6.78 -8.44
C GLU A 15 -11.42 7.54 -9.77
N THR A 16 -10.28 7.78 -10.41
CA THR A 16 -10.24 8.48 -11.70
C THR A 16 -10.23 7.49 -12.86
N PRO A 17 -10.82 7.82 -14.03
CA PRO A 17 -10.51 7.08 -15.24
C PRO A 17 -9.01 7.16 -15.55
N ALA A 18 -8.51 6.24 -16.37
CA ALA A 18 -7.13 6.31 -16.87
C ALA A 18 -6.92 7.62 -17.63
N LEU A 19 -6.07 8.51 -17.11
CA LEU A 19 -5.73 9.75 -17.78
C LEU A 19 -4.69 9.49 -18.88
N PRO A 20 -4.81 10.13 -20.06
CA PRO A 20 -3.79 10.02 -21.08
C PRO A 20 -2.48 10.68 -20.60
N PRO A 21 -1.32 10.26 -21.15
CA PRO A 21 -0.06 10.96 -20.91
C PRO A 21 -0.20 12.45 -21.22
N VAL A 22 0.28 13.31 -20.32
CA VAL A 22 0.14 14.78 -20.42
C VAL A 22 -1.33 15.25 -20.48
N GLY A 23 -2.27 14.48 -19.94
CA GLY A 23 -3.68 14.83 -19.78
C GLY A 23 -4.01 15.51 -18.45
N TYR A 24 -5.20 16.10 -18.36
CA TYR A 24 -5.75 16.63 -17.11
C TYR A 24 -7.22 16.26 -16.95
N LEU A 25 -7.68 16.21 -15.69
CA LEU A 25 -9.08 16.08 -15.31
C LEU A 25 -9.43 17.25 -14.39
N SER A 26 -10.52 17.95 -14.71
CA SER A 26 -11.09 18.97 -13.82
C SER A 26 -12.22 18.34 -13.02
N VAL A 27 -12.24 18.54 -11.71
CA VAL A 27 -13.24 18.00 -10.80
C VAL A 27 -13.75 19.15 -9.92
N SER A 28 -15.06 19.28 -9.79
CA SER A 28 -15.72 20.15 -8.80
C SER A 28 -16.26 19.29 -7.65
N VAL A 29 -16.20 19.83 -6.43
CA VAL A 29 -16.84 19.23 -5.26
C VAL A 29 -18.05 20.08 -4.93
N GLU A 30 -19.22 19.45 -4.93
CA GLU A 30 -20.50 20.08 -4.65
C GLU A 30 -21.17 19.36 -3.47
N GLU A 31 -21.89 20.12 -2.65
CA GLU A 31 -22.66 19.55 -1.55
C GLU A 31 -23.80 18.71 -2.10
N ASN A 32 -23.96 17.50 -1.56
CA ASN A 32 -25.02 16.59 -1.95
C ASN A 32 -25.68 16.02 -0.69
N ALA A 33 -27.01 16.17 -0.60
CA ALA A 33 -27.80 15.73 0.55
C ALA A 33 -28.01 14.21 0.61
N LEU A 34 -27.58 13.46 -0.40
CA LEU A 34 -27.68 12.01 -0.39
C LEU A 34 -26.73 11.40 0.66
N PRO A 35 -27.20 10.45 1.48
CA PRO A 35 -26.36 9.79 2.45
C PRO A 35 -25.28 8.96 1.73
N TYR A 36 -24.01 9.24 2.03
CA TYR A 36 -22.90 8.41 1.58
C TYR A 36 -22.71 7.26 2.57
N THR A 37 -22.75 6.03 2.05
CA THR A 37 -22.41 4.84 2.84
C THR A 37 -20.94 4.51 2.60
N LEU A 38 -20.12 4.63 3.64
CA LEU A 38 -18.75 4.13 3.60
C LEU A 38 -18.78 2.62 3.35
N PRO A 39 -17.98 2.09 2.40
CA PRO A 39 -17.75 0.65 2.32
C PRO A 39 -17.28 0.16 3.67
N GLN A 40 -17.95 -0.84 4.23
CA GLN A 40 -17.44 -1.48 5.43
C GLN A 40 -16.16 -2.24 5.06
N ALA A 41 -15.10 -2.01 5.84
CA ALA A 41 -13.94 -2.86 5.77
C ALA A 41 -14.37 -4.25 6.27
N GLU A 42 -14.31 -5.24 5.39
CA GLU A 42 -14.51 -6.63 5.79
C GLU A 42 -13.36 -7.02 6.73
N PRO A 43 -13.63 -7.43 7.97
CA PRO A 43 -12.58 -7.93 8.85
C PRO A 43 -12.03 -9.22 8.24
N GLY A 44 -10.74 -9.23 7.92
CA GLY A 44 -10.17 -10.36 7.21
C GLY A 44 -8.68 -10.27 7.04
N ARG A 45 -8.12 -11.39 6.59
CA ARG A 45 -6.70 -11.56 6.29
C ARG A 45 -6.44 -11.58 4.79
N THR A 46 -7.41 -11.07 4.02
CA THR A 46 -7.41 -11.19 2.57
C THR A 46 -7.90 -9.89 1.96
N ILE A 47 -7.22 -9.45 0.92
CA ILE A 47 -7.71 -8.44 -0.02
C ILE A 47 -7.69 -9.03 -1.43
N GLU A 48 -8.66 -8.65 -2.24
CA GLU A 48 -8.87 -9.29 -3.53
C GLU A 48 -9.43 -8.31 -4.55
N ASN A 49 -8.92 -8.38 -5.77
CA ASN A 49 -9.46 -7.70 -6.93
C ASN A 49 -9.55 -8.67 -8.12
N THR A 50 -9.88 -8.18 -9.31
CA THR A 50 -10.04 -9.02 -10.51
C THR A 50 -8.77 -9.79 -10.89
N ALA A 51 -7.58 -9.24 -10.64
CA ALA A 51 -6.30 -9.81 -11.07
C ALA A 51 -5.58 -10.60 -9.97
N TYR A 52 -5.74 -10.20 -8.71
CA TYR A 52 -4.94 -10.69 -7.59
C TYR A 52 -5.80 -10.99 -6.37
N ARG A 53 -5.34 -11.96 -5.57
CA ARG A 53 -5.76 -12.15 -4.18
C ARG A 53 -4.50 -12.16 -3.32
N LEU A 54 -4.45 -11.31 -2.31
CA LEU A 54 -3.39 -11.27 -1.31
C LEU A 54 -3.94 -11.80 0.01
N GLU A 55 -3.23 -12.72 0.62
CA GLU A 55 -3.59 -13.36 1.89
C GLU A 55 -2.45 -13.24 2.88
N CYS A 56 -2.75 -12.85 4.12
CA CYS A 56 -1.79 -12.72 5.21
C CYS A 56 -2.05 -13.76 6.28
N ASP A 57 -1.30 -14.86 6.29
CA ASP A 57 -1.40 -15.89 7.33
C ASP A 57 -0.12 -15.98 8.16
N ALA A 58 -0.27 -15.90 9.48
CA ALA A 58 0.78 -15.85 10.49
C ALA A 58 2.00 -14.96 10.13
N GLY A 59 1.76 -13.79 9.51
CA GLY A 59 2.83 -12.89 9.04
C GLY A 59 3.34 -13.18 7.63
N VAL A 60 3.01 -14.35 7.07
CA VAL A 60 3.37 -14.75 5.71
C VAL A 60 2.35 -14.18 4.72
N LEU A 61 2.85 -13.35 3.81
CA LEU A 61 2.07 -12.84 2.68
C LEU A 61 2.13 -13.81 1.50
N THR A 62 0.96 -14.23 1.03
CA THR A 62 0.80 -15.05 -0.18
C THR A 62 0.00 -14.32 -1.24
N LEU A 63 0.59 -14.18 -2.42
CA LEU A 63 -0.06 -13.63 -3.61
C LEU A 63 -0.58 -14.75 -4.51
N VAL A 64 -1.84 -14.65 -4.92
CA VAL A 64 -2.42 -15.44 -6.02
C VAL A 64 -2.60 -14.53 -7.23
N ASP A 65 -1.84 -14.79 -8.29
CA ASP A 65 -1.97 -14.17 -9.62
C ASP A 65 -3.02 -14.96 -10.42
N LYS A 66 -4.25 -14.43 -10.46
CA LYS A 66 -5.41 -15.08 -11.10
C LYS A 66 -5.26 -15.13 -12.62
N CYS A 67 -4.60 -14.14 -13.20
CA CYS A 67 -4.39 -14.06 -14.64
C CYS A 67 -3.44 -15.16 -15.14
N ARG A 68 -2.46 -15.56 -14.33
CA ARG A 68 -1.45 -16.57 -14.71
C ARG A 68 -1.56 -17.88 -13.95
N GLY A 69 -2.52 -18.00 -13.03
CA GLY A 69 -2.72 -19.19 -12.21
C GLY A 69 -1.54 -19.51 -11.30
N ARG A 70 -0.80 -18.50 -10.83
CA ARG A 70 0.38 -18.68 -9.97
C ARG A 70 0.08 -18.33 -8.53
N ARG A 71 0.69 -19.07 -7.60
CA ARG A 71 0.71 -18.76 -6.16
C ARG A 71 2.14 -18.52 -5.73
N ILE A 72 2.40 -17.37 -5.12
CA ILE A 72 3.72 -16.92 -4.66
C ILE A 72 3.62 -16.70 -3.16
N THR A 73 4.25 -17.57 -2.38
CA THR A 73 4.34 -17.48 -0.92
C THR A 73 5.55 -16.64 -0.51
N GLU A 74 5.54 -16.11 0.71
CA GLU A 74 6.65 -15.31 1.27
C GLU A 74 7.08 -14.19 0.31
N ILE A 75 6.09 -13.58 -0.38
CA ILE A 75 6.35 -12.53 -1.38
C ILE A 75 6.91 -11.25 -0.75
N PHE A 76 6.83 -11.16 0.57
CA PHE A 76 7.29 -10.04 1.36
C PHE A 76 7.76 -10.58 2.71
N SER A 77 9.06 -10.40 2.98
CA SER A 77 9.72 -10.83 4.22
C SER A 77 10.61 -9.69 4.70
N PHE A 78 10.82 -9.64 6.01
CA PHE A 78 11.78 -8.77 6.65
C PHE A 78 13.02 -9.58 7.00
N GLU A 79 14.18 -8.97 6.80
CA GLU A 79 15.48 -9.54 7.06
C GLU A 79 16.38 -8.45 7.62
N ASP A 80 16.97 -8.69 8.78
CA ASP A 80 17.96 -7.82 9.41
C ASP A 80 19.35 -8.44 9.32
N CYS A 81 20.34 -7.68 8.85
CA CYS A 81 21.73 -8.12 8.72
C CYS A 81 22.69 -7.01 9.12
N ALA A 82 23.71 -7.36 9.90
CA ALA A 82 24.69 -6.42 10.39
C ALA A 82 25.60 -5.91 9.26
N ASP A 83 25.67 -4.58 9.13
CA ASP A 83 26.54 -3.88 8.20
C ASP A 83 27.79 -3.34 8.94
N ALA A 84 28.96 -3.78 8.49
CA ALA A 84 30.28 -3.33 8.92
C ALA A 84 30.98 -2.45 7.87
N GLY A 85 30.24 -2.01 6.85
CA GLY A 85 30.69 -1.06 5.83
C GLY A 85 30.66 0.39 6.32
N ASP A 86 30.73 1.32 5.38
CA ASP A 86 30.56 2.75 5.66
C ASP A 86 29.34 3.34 4.95
N SER A 87 29.26 4.67 4.80
CA SER A 87 28.12 5.31 4.13
C SER A 87 28.04 5.06 2.61
N TYR A 88 29.07 4.47 2.01
CA TYR A 88 29.19 4.25 0.58
C TYR A 88 29.08 2.78 0.18
N ASP A 89 29.48 1.84 1.05
CA ASP A 89 29.40 0.41 0.79
C ASP A 89 28.73 -0.38 1.93
N PHE A 90 28.04 -1.46 1.55
CA PHE A 90 27.56 -2.47 2.48
C PHE A 90 28.61 -3.57 2.60
N SER A 91 28.97 -3.94 3.83
CA SER A 91 29.91 -5.01 4.12
C SER A 91 29.35 -5.90 5.23
N PRO A 92 28.83 -7.10 4.93
CA PRO A 92 28.22 -7.94 5.96
C PRO A 92 29.25 -8.35 7.01
N LEU A 93 28.88 -8.23 8.29
CA LEU A 93 29.77 -8.58 9.39
C LEU A 93 30.13 -10.08 9.35
N ALA A 94 31.43 -10.40 9.43
CA ALA A 94 31.90 -11.78 9.32
C ALA A 94 31.29 -12.67 10.43
N GLY A 95 30.59 -13.74 10.00
CA GLY A 95 29.92 -14.67 10.90
C GLY A 95 28.51 -14.25 11.31
N ASP A 96 28.07 -13.05 10.95
CA ASP A 96 26.66 -12.66 11.05
C ASP A 96 25.82 -13.46 10.05
N LYS A 97 24.57 -13.72 10.43
CA LYS A 97 23.57 -14.35 9.56
C LYS A 97 22.30 -13.53 9.64
N PRO A 98 21.68 -13.25 8.50
CA PRO A 98 20.47 -12.47 8.51
C PRO A 98 19.36 -13.12 9.34
N ILE A 99 18.66 -12.31 10.11
CA ILE A 99 17.61 -12.74 11.04
C ILE A 99 16.26 -12.43 10.37
N PRO A 100 15.37 -13.43 10.17
CA PRO A 100 13.99 -13.18 9.76
C PRO A 100 13.22 -12.50 10.89
N GLU A 101 12.49 -11.42 10.61
CA GLU A 101 11.51 -10.84 11.55
C GLU A 101 10.11 -11.45 11.40
#